data_AF-A0A1I0TBP5-F1
#
_entry.id   AF-A0A1I0TBP5-F1
#
_cell.length_a   1.000
_cell.length_b   1.000
_cell.length_c   1.000
_cell.angle_alpha   90.00
_cell.angle_beta   90.00
_cell.angle_gamma   90.00
#
_symmetry.space_group_name_H-M   'P 1'
#
loop_
_entity.id
_entity.type
_entity.pdbx_description
1 polymer ?
#
loop_
_entity_poly.entity_id
_entity_poly.type
_entity_poly.pdbx_seq_one_letter_code
_entity_poly.pdbx_strand_id
1 'polypeptide(L)' 'MGNIYGQYDAKPEGFVPGGMSLHNMMLPHGPDRQAFEAASNAELKPEKLDNTMSFMFETRFPQHLTEFAAKEARK' A
#
# COMPACT_ATOMS: atom_id res chain seq x y z
N MET A 1 3.53 -2.51 -4.56
CA MET A 1 3.13 -1.09 -4.73
C MET A 1 4.24 -0.19 -4.21
N GLY A 2 4.30 1.07 -4.64
CA GLY A 2 5.15 2.11 -4.09
C GLY A 2 4.38 3.41 -3.81
N ASN A 3 4.90 4.24 -2.92
CA ASN A 3 4.32 5.55 -2.57
C ASN A 3 5.30 6.68 -2.95
N ILE A 4 4.85 7.65 -3.74
CA ILE A 4 5.69 8.80 -4.17
C ILE A 4 5.61 9.92 -3.12
N TYR A 5 4.40 10.27 -2.69
CA TYR A 5 4.15 11.28 -1.65
C TYR A 5 2.76 11.10 -1.03
N GLY A 6 2.57 11.69 0.15
CA GLY A 6 1.31 11.63 0.88
C GLY A 6 1.04 10.29 1.54
N GLN A 7 -0.23 10.04 1.86
CA GLN A 7 -0.68 8.85 2.57
C GLN A 7 -1.57 8.00 1.66
N TYR A 8 -1.39 6.69 1.70
CA TYR A 8 -2.20 5.75 0.95
C TYR A 8 -3.43 5.36 1.76
N ASP A 9 -4.60 5.52 1.17
CA ASP A 9 -5.90 5.40 1.83
C ASP A 9 -6.12 4.04 2.52
N ALA A 10 -5.66 2.94 1.91
CA ALA A 10 -5.85 1.60 2.47
C ALA A 10 -4.81 1.20 3.54
N LYS A 11 -3.77 2.02 3.78
CA LYS A 11 -2.76 1.81 4.84
C LYS A 11 -2.32 3.15 5.42
N PRO A 12 -3.03 3.66 6.44
CA PRO A 12 -2.68 4.90 7.11
C PRO A 12 -1.29 4.83 7.76
N GLU A 13 -0.87 3.66 8.25
CA GLU A 13 0.43 3.45 8.88
C GLU A 13 1.33 2.49 8.08
N GLY A 14 2.64 2.74 8.08
CA GLY A 14 3.64 1.83 7.53
C GLY A 14 3.88 1.88 6.02
N PHE A 15 3.11 2.66 5.24
CA PHE A 15 3.34 2.85 3.79
C PHE A 15 3.69 4.31 3.45
N VAL A 16 4.85 4.75 3.95
CA VAL A 16 5.36 6.11 3.79
C VAL A 16 5.94 6.37 2.39
N PRO A 17 6.10 7.65 1.98
CA PRO A 17 6.80 7.99 0.74
C PRO A 17 8.18 7.34 0.63
N GLY A 18 8.48 6.74 -0.52
CA GLY A 18 9.68 5.92 -0.78
C GLY A 18 9.57 4.46 -0.31
N GLY A 19 8.50 4.11 0.41
CA GLY A 19 8.22 2.73 0.82
C GLY A 19 7.71 1.86 -0.33
N MET A 20 7.93 0.56 -0.19
CA MET A 20 7.42 -0.45 -1.12
C MET A 20 6.73 -1.59 -0.37
N SER A 21 5.69 -2.15 -0.99
CA SER A 21 5.01 -3.37 -0.57
C SER A 21 5.03 -4.40 -1.68
N LEU A 22 5.10 -5.68 -1.31
CA LEU A 22 5.01 -6.80 -2.24
C LEU A 22 3.90 -7.75 -1.80
N HIS A 23 2.90 -7.93 -2.65
CA HIS A 23 1.90 -8.99 -2.51
C HIS A 23 2.03 -9.89 -3.74
N ASN A 24 2.51 -11.12 -3.54
CA ASN A 24 2.64 -12.09 -4.63
C ASN A 24 1.28 -12.74 -4.95
N MET A 25 1.26 -13.48 -6.05
CA MET A 25 0.07 -14.16 -6.57
C MET A 25 -0.63 -15.00 -5.49
N MET A 26 -1.96 -14.90 -5.44
CA MET A 26 -2.85 -15.57 -4.48
C MET A 26 -2.66 -15.19 -3.00
N LEU A 27 -1.82 -14.22 -2.65
CA LEU A 27 -1.71 -13.76 -1.27
C LEU A 27 -2.90 -12.83 -0.94
N PRO A 28 -3.76 -13.19 0.04
CA PRO A 28 -4.86 -12.32 0.44
C PRO A 28 -4.30 -11.00 0.97
N HIS A 29 -4.84 -9.90 0.46
CA HIS A 29 -4.49 -8.56 0.87
C HIS A 29 -5.75 -7.68 0.79
N GLY A 30 -5.70 -6.52 1.41
CA GLY A 30 -6.85 -5.62 1.50
C GLY A 30 -6.55 -4.43 2.41
N PRO A 31 -7.56 -3.60 2.72
CA PRO A 31 -7.44 -2.57 3.72
C PRO A 31 -7.12 -3.18 5.09
N ASP A 32 -6.36 -2.45 5.91
CA ASP A 32 -6.22 -2.83 7.32
C ASP A 32 -7.54 -2.64 8.09
N ARG A 33 -7.54 -3.07 9.36
CA ARG A 33 -8.72 -3.02 10.21
C ARG A 33 -9.26 -1.60 10.39
N GLN A 34 -8.39 -0.61 10.57
CA GLN A 34 -8.81 0.77 10.82
C GLN A 34 -9.45 1.36 9.57
N ALA A 35 -8.83 1.17 8.40
CA ALA A 35 -9.39 1.57 7.11
C ALA A 35 -10.73 0.87 6.85
N PHE A 36 -10.83 -0.43 7.14
CA PHE A 36 -12.08 -1.18 7.01
C PHE A 36 -13.18 -0.63 7.92
N GLU A 37 -12.91 -0.43 9.22
CA GLU A 37 -13.90 0.07 10.19
C GLU A 37 -14.35 1.50 9.84
N ALA A 38 -13.43 2.38 9.43
CA ALA A 38 -13.75 3.75 9.04
C ALA A 38 -14.64 3.78 7.78
N ALA A 39 -14.23 3.09 6.71
CA ALA A 39 -15.00 3.06 5.46
C ALA A 39 -16.37 2.36 5.62
N SER A 40 -16.46 1.34 6.50
CA SER A 40 -17.71 0.61 6.74
C SER A 40 -18.78 1.45 7.46
N ASN A 41 -18.38 2.49 8.19
CA ASN A 41 -19.28 3.32 8.99
C ASN A 41 -19.38 4.77 8.48
N ALA A 42 -18.68 5.10 7.38
CA ALA A 42 -18.67 6.44 6.82
C ALA A 42 -20.00 6.77 6.12
N GLU A 43 -20.40 8.05 6.18
CA GLU A 43 -21.48 8.58 5.34
C GLU A 43 -21.00 8.69 3.89
N LEU A 44 -21.71 8.03 2.97
CA LEU A 44 -21.33 8.02 1.56
C LEU A 44 -21.71 9.34 0.88
N LYS A 45 -20.71 10.17 0.62
CA LYS A 45 -20.83 11.44 -0.09
C LYS A 45 -19.61 11.65 -1.02
N PRO A 46 -19.69 12.56 -2.00
CA PRO A 46 -18.54 12.88 -2.83
C PRO A 46 -17.36 13.38 -1.98
N GLU A 47 -16.21 12.73 -2.13
CA GLU A 47 -14.97 13.08 -1.46
C GLU A 47 -13.83 13.07 -2.48
N LYS A 48 -12.98 14.09 -2.44
CA LYS A 48 -11.80 14.18 -3.29
C LYS A 48 -10.60 13.64 -2.53
N LEU A 49 -10.01 12.55 -3.03
CA LEU A 49 -8.68 12.13 -2.62
C LEU A 49 -7.64 13.10 -3.21
N ASP A 50 -6.89 13.76 -2.35
CA ASP A 50 -5.90 14.78 -2.73
C ASP A 50 -4.61 14.62 -1.92
N ASN A 51 -3.55 15.31 -2.32
CA ASN A 51 -2.24 15.32 -1.64
C ASN A 51 -1.61 13.92 -1.47
N THR A 52 -1.90 12.99 -2.39
CA THR A 52 -1.32 11.64 -2.38
C THR A 52 -1.05 11.12 -3.78
N MET A 53 -0.01 10.29 -3.94
CA MET A 53 0.25 9.55 -5.17
C MET A 53 0.95 8.22 -4.89
N SER A 54 0.21 7.13 -5.09
CA SER A 54 0.73 5.76 -5.04
C SER A 54 0.72 5.12 -6.43
N PHE A 55 1.59 4.13 -6.64
CA PHE A 55 1.70 3.41 -7.91
C PHE A 55 1.91 1.91 -7.70
N MET A 56 1.69 1.13 -8.75
CA MET A 56 1.90 -0.31 -8.76
C MET A 56 2.63 -0.72 -10.03
N PHE A 57 3.62 -1.61 -9.86
CA PHE A 57 4.07 -2.48 -10.93
C PHE A 57 3.37 -3.82 -10.74
N GLU A 58 2.50 -4.18 -11.68
CA GLU A 58 1.83 -5.47 -11.71
C GLU A 58 2.50 -6.34 -12.78
N THR A 59 2.80 -7.59 -12.41
CA THR A 59 3.56 -8.50 -13.26
C THR A 59 2.90 -9.87 -13.29
N ARG A 60 3.01 -10.56 -14.43
CA ARG A 60 2.52 -11.93 -14.58
C ARG A 60 3.21 -12.93 -13.64
N PHE A 61 4.51 -12.75 -13.39
CA PHE A 61 5.32 -13.71 -12.63
C PHE A 61 5.53 -13.24 -11.18
N PRO A 62 5.70 -14.18 -10.23
CA PRO A 62 6.04 -13.83 -8.84
C PRO A 62 7.34 -13.04 -8.76
N GLN A 63 7.36 -12.04 -7.88
CA GLN A 63 8.56 -11.26 -7.61
C GLN A 63 9.33 -11.88 -6.43
N HIS A 64 10.63 -12.03 -6.60
CA HIS A 64 11.54 -12.52 -5.57
C HIS A 64 12.34 -11.34 -5.01
N LEU A 65 12.48 -11.29 -3.68
CA LEU A 65 13.34 -10.30 -3.05
C LEU A 65 14.81 -10.61 -3.36
N THR A 66 15.59 -9.57 -3.62
CA THR A 66 17.05 -9.67 -3.57
C THR A 66 17.49 -9.83 -2.12
N GLU A 67 18.71 -10.34 -1.92
CA GLU A 67 19.29 -10.46 -0.58
C GLU A 67 19.37 -9.11 0.14
N PHE A 68 19.76 -8.06 -0.58
CA PHE A 68 19.76 -6.69 -0.09
C PHE A 68 18.37 -6.25 0.41
N ALA A 69 17.32 -6.45 -0.39
CA ALA A 69 15.96 -6.07 -0.01
C ALA A 69 15.46 -6.83 1.23
N ALA A 70 15.85 -8.10 1.36
CA ALA A 70 15.44 -8.95 2.48
C ALA A 70 16.18 -8.64 3.79
N LYS A 71 17.44 -8.23 3.72
CA LYS A 71 18.33 -8.15 4.90
C LYS A 71 18.81 -6.74 5.25
N GLU A 72 19.00 -5.86 4.27
CA GLU A 72 19.74 -4.61 4.44
C GLU A 72 18.91 -3.36 4.16
N ALA A 73 17.89 -3.44 3.30
CA ALA A 73 17.13 -2.27 2.84
C ALA A 73 16.25 -1.60 3.92
N ARG A 74 16.24 -2.10 5.16
CA ARG A 74 15.49 -1.50 6.28
C ARG A 74 16.26 -0.28 6.79
N LYS A 75 15.67 0.91 6.66
CA LYS A 75 16.08 2.10 7.43
C LYS A 75 15.53 2.05 8.84
#